data_AF-A0A7J4UK60-F1
#
_entry.id   AF-A0A7J4UK60-F1
#
_cell.length_a   1.000
_cell.length_b   1.000
_cell.length_c   1.000
_cell.angle_alpha   90.00
_cell.angle_beta   90.00
_cell.angle_gamma   90.00
#
_symmetry.space_group_name_H-M   'P 1'
#
loop_
_entity.id
_entity.type
_entity.pdbx_description
1 polymer ?
#
loop_
_entity_poly.entity_id
_entity_poly.type
_entity_poly.pdbx_seq_one_letter_code
_entity_poly.pdbx_strand_id
1 'polypeptide(L)'
;FLSNAGLPGFWPHSALYTGNLDEMDHYFGKSEVLGGMLVSEYLETNHPMLYEKYSMYETENESGRIIEAVSEGISLHSLAYTLDSDYAAVIRPHLTKDEKLIALKKAFTYYGVPYDFDFDFVTDNKMVCSELLYKAYEPQEGYSGVSWDLTMTAGRFVVTPNNMVKNFDQTFGTNESQFEFVLFLDGLGGMNKAYFAEVEDFRETWKRSKWSIAQE
;
A
#
# COMPACT_ATOMS: atom_id res chain seq x y z
N PHE A 1 6.15 14.64 -0.52
CA PHE A 1 5.79 13.41 -1.23
C PHE A 1 5.55 13.68 -2.72
N LEU A 2 6.47 13.30 -3.60
CA LEU A 2 6.22 13.21 -5.05
C LEU A 2 6.34 11.73 -5.44
N SER A 3 5.27 10.95 -5.28
CA SER A 3 5.21 9.56 -5.77
C SER A 3 4.49 9.51 -7.13
N ASN A 4 3.31 10.12 -7.31
CA ASN A 4 2.57 10.06 -8.59
C ASN A 4 2.44 11.41 -9.32
N ALA A 5 3.54 12.13 -9.50
CA ALA A 5 3.59 13.36 -10.28
C ALA A 5 3.28 13.15 -11.79
N GLY A 6 2.02 12.92 -12.15
CA GLY A 6 1.59 12.79 -13.54
C GLY A 6 0.32 11.96 -13.74
N LEU A 7 -0.05 11.12 -12.76
CA LEU A 7 -1.24 10.28 -12.87
C LEU A 7 -2.51 11.04 -12.41
N PRO A 8 -3.64 10.90 -13.15
CA PRO A 8 -4.90 11.55 -12.81
C PRO A 8 -5.61 10.83 -11.65
N GLY A 9 -6.41 11.57 -10.88
CA GLY A 9 -7.23 11.04 -9.80
C GLY A 9 -7.11 11.81 -8.50
N PHE A 10 -8.05 11.55 -7.58
CA PHE A 10 -8.04 12.13 -6.23
C PHE A 10 -6.92 11.49 -5.40
N TRP A 11 -6.84 10.15 -5.39
CA TRP A 11 -5.84 9.42 -4.61
C TRP A 11 -4.47 9.43 -5.29
N PRO A 12 -3.47 10.12 -4.71
CA PRO A 12 -2.17 10.30 -5.35
C PRO A 12 -1.13 9.27 -4.91
N HIS A 13 -1.43 8.41 -3.94
CA HIS A 13 -0.46 7.50 -3.37
C HIS A 13 -1.13 6.27 -2.77
N SER A 14 -0.40 5.15 -2.73
CA SER A 14 -0.82 3.93 -2.06
C SER A 14 0.38 3.27 -1.38
N ALA A 15 0.16 2.69 -0.21
CA ALA A 15 1.22 2.10 0.59
C ALA A 15 0.72 0.81 1.25
N LEU A 16 1.65 -0.05 1.67
CA LEU A 16 1.32 -1.32 2.31
C LEU A 16 1.70 -1.28 3.79
N TYR A 17 0.70 -1.46 4.65
CA TYR A 17 0.93 -1.65 6.08
C TYR A 17 1.45 -3.05 6.37
N THR A 18 2.55 -3.12 7.12
CA THR A 18 3.27 -4.34 7.47
C THR A 18 3.16 -4.65 8.97
N GLY A 19 3.19 -3.62 9.82
CA GLY A 19 3.48 -3.75 11.26
C GLY A 19 5.00 -3.70 11.53
N ASN A 20 5.40 -3.75 12.80
CA ASN A 20 6.80 -3.97 13.21
C ASN A 20 7.14 -5.46 13.34
N LEU A 21 8.37 -5.82 13.75
CA LEU A 21 8.79 -7.24 13.82
C LEU A 21 7.95 -8.01 14.83
N ASP A 22 7.75 -7.45 16.03
CA ASP A 22 6.94 -8.08 17.08
C ASP A 22 5.47 -8.27 16.67
N GLU A 23 4.87 -7.26 16.03
CA GLU A 23 3.49 -7.31 15.53
C GLU A 23 3.34 -8.37 14.44
N MET A 24 4.31 -8.44 13.51
CA MET A 24 4.31 -9.46 12.46
C MET A 24 4.49 -10.86 13.05
N ASP A 25 5.42 -11.05 13.97
CA ASP A 25 5.65 -12.36 14.61
C ASP A 25 4.45 -12.81 15.45
N HIS A 26 3.83 -11.88 16.18
CA HIS A 26 2.61 -12.17 16.94
C HIS A 26 1.43 -12.49 16.02
N TYR A 27 1.20 -11.66 15.01
CA TYR A 27 0.07 -11.82 14.11
C TYR A 27 0.22 -13.06 13.25
N PHE A 28 1.39 -13.29 12.63
CA PHE A 28 1.66 -14.40 11.70
C PHE A 28 2.04 -15.70 12.42
N GLY A 29 2.86 -15.64 13.46
CA GLY A 29 3.48 -16.82 14.05
C GLY A 29 4.39 -17.54 13.05
N LYS A 30 4.82 -18.75 13.40
CA LYS A 30 5.60 -19.60 12.49
C LYS A 30 4.71 -20.06 11.34
N SER A 31 5.18 -19.90 10.10
CA SER A 31 4.39 -20.24 8.91
C SER A 31 5.19 -21.05 7.90
N GLU A 32 4.54 -22.03 7.28
CA GLU A 32 5.09 -22.81 6.16
C GLU A 32 5.41 -21.93 4.94
N VAL A 33 4.70 -20.80 4.76
CA VAL A 33 5.01 -19.78 3.73
C VAL A 33 6.46 -19.28 3.84
N LEU A 34 6.98 -19.28 5.07
CA LEU A 34 8.34 -18.86 5.44
C LEU A 34 9.23 -20.06 5.80
N GLY A 35 8.85 -21.29 5.47
CA GLY A 35 9.62 -22.49 5.81
C GLY A 35 9.67 -22.81 7.30
N GLY A 36 8.60 -22.49 8.04
CA GLY A 36 8.48 -22.74 9.47
C GLY A 36 9.12 -21.67 10.37
N MET A 37 9.58 -20.56 9.78
CA MET A 37 10.16 -19.42 10.50
C MET A 37 9.09 -18.40 10.92
N LEU A 38 9.42 -17.62 11.94
CA LEU A 38 8.81 -16.32 12.22
C LEU A 38 9.16 -15.30 11.11
N VAL A 39 8.46 -14.17 11.08
CA VAL A 39 8.72 -13.13 10.06
C VAL A 39 10.07 -12.48 10.33
N SER A 40 10.40 -12.19 11.58
CA SER A 40 11.70 -11.65 12.00
C SER A 40 12.86 -12.57 11.57
N GLU A 41 12.78 -13.86 11.89
CA GLU A 41 13.76 -14.89 11.52
C GLU A 41 13.94 -14.98 9.99
N TYR A 42 12.83 -14.94 9.24
CA TYR A 42 12.85 -14.95 7.78
C TYR A 42 13.53 -13.71 7.21
N LEU A 43 13.21 -12.52 7.73
CA LEU A 43 13.79 -11.25 7.29
C LEU A 43 15.28 -11.18 7.61
N GLU A 44 15.71 -11.56 8.81
CA GLU A 44 17.12 -11.60 9.20
C GLU A 44 17.94 -12.46 8.22
N THR A 45 17.38 -13.61 7.82
CA THR A 45 18.06 -14.56 6.93
C THR A 45 18.04 -14.13 5.46
N ASN A 46 16.91 -13.65 4.96
CA ASN A 46 16.68 -13.48 3.51
C ASN A 46 16.71 -12.02 3.06
N HIS A 47 16.48 -11.08 3.97
CA HIS A 47 16.42 -9.64 3.71
C HIS A 47 17.14 -8.84 4.82
N PRO A 48 18.43 -9.09 5.08
CA PRO A 48 19.12 -8.57 6.27
C PRO A 48 19.11 -7.03 6.36
N MET A 49 19.17 -6.33 5.23
CA MET A 49 19.06 -4.86 5.20
C MET A 49 17.67 -4.36 5.62
N LEU A 50 16.61 -5.08 5.27
CA LEU A 50 15.25 -4.73 5.68
C LEU A 50 15.04 -5.04 7.17
N TYR A 51 15.56 -6.18 7.64
CA TYR A 51 15.55 -6.54 9.06
C TYR A 51 16.26 -5.48 9.92
N GLU A 52 17.46 -5.04 9.50
CA GLU A 52 18.20 -3.96 10.18
C GLU A 52 17.36 -2.68 10.22
N LYS A 53 16.70 -2.32 9.12
CA LYS A 53 15.85 -1.12 9.06
C LYS A 53 14.65 -1.20 10.01
N TYR A 54 13.97 -2.35 10.09
CA TYR A 54 12.91 -2.56 11.09
C TYR A 54 13.45 -2.43 12.51
N SER A 55 14.60 -3.05 12.79
CA SER A 55 15.23 -3.05 14.11
C SER A 55 15.62 -1.63 14.55
N MET A 56 16.13 -0.80 13.63
CA MET A 56 16.44 0.61 13.90
C MET A 56 15.20 1.39 14.36
N TYR A 57 14.07 1.25 13.66
CA TYR A 57 12.85 1.95 14.04
C TYR A 57 12.40 1.57 15.45
N GLU A 58 12.40 0.29 15.81
CA GLU A 58 12.03 -0.16 17.16
C GLU A 58 12.86 0.51 18.27
N THR A 59 14.15 0.78 18.01
CA THR A 59 15.01 1.50 18.97
C THR A 59 14.70 3.00 19.06
N GLU A 60 14.22 3.61 17.98
CA GLU A 60 13.89 5.04 17.91
C GLU A 60 12.48 5.36 18.43
N ASN A 61 11.72 4.34 18.88
CA ASN A 61 10.29 4.44 19.21
C ASN A 61 9.44 5.01 18.06
N GLU A 62 10.00 4.98 16.86
CA GLU A 62 9.29 5.10 15.61
C GLU A 62 8.97 3.70 15.14
N SER A 63 7.95 3.55 14.32
CA SER A 63 7.55 2.22 13.91
C SER A 63 7.57 2.17 12.41
N GLY A 64 8.63 1.62 11.82
CA GLY A 64 8.63 1.22 10.43
C GLY A 64 7.50 0.23 10.23
N ARG A 65 6.34 0.73 9.80
CA ARG A 65 5.08 -0.03 9.70
C ARG A 65 4.49 0.03 8.30
N ILE A 66 5.10 0.81 7.42
CA ILE A 66 4.68 1.03 6.05
C ILE A 66 5.84 0.73 5.12
N ILE A 67 5.63 -0.20 4.17
CA ILE A 67 6.48 -0.32 2.99
C ILE A 67 5.80 0.40 1.83
N GLU A 68 6.52 1.31 1.20
CA GLU A 68 5.99 2.16 0.12
C GLU A 68 7.06 2.53 -0.90
N ALA A 69 6.63 2.74 -2.14
CA ALA A 69 7.49 3.33 -3.16
C ALA A 69 7.30 4.85 -3.16
N VAL A 70 8.35 5.58 -2.79
CA VAL A 70 8.43 7.05 -2.84
C VAL A 70 9.67 7.45 -3.62
N SER A 71 9.93 8.75 -3.83
CA SER A 71 11.09 9.26 -4.56
C SER A 71 12.44 8.57 -4.24
N GLU A 72 12.67 8.15 -3.00
CA GLU A 72 13.92 7.50 -2.59
C GLU A 72 14.03 6.03 -3.04
N GLY A 73 12.95 5.46 -3.56
CA GLY A 73 12.77 4.05 -3.86
C GLY A 73 11.76 3.40 -2.93
N ILE A 74 11.75 2.07 -2.94
CA ILE A 74 10.91 1.27 -2.05
C ILE A 74 11.57 1.22 -0.67
N SER A 75 10.94 1.89 0.28
CA SER A 75 11.49 2.16 1.60
C SER A 75 10.49 1.85 2.71
N LEU A 76 11.01 1.71 3.92
CA LEU A 76 10.22 1.50 5.13
C LEU A 76 10.09 2.83 5.87
N HIS A 77 8.86 3.23 6.18
CA HIS A 77 8.56 4.47 6.91
C HIS A 77 7.58 4.27 8.07
N SER A 78 7.51 5.29 8.91
CA SER A 78 6.53 5.37 9.99
C SER A 78 5.15 5.76 9.49
N LEU A 79 4.11 5.39 10.25
CA LEU A 79 2.75 5.86 9.99
C LEU A 79 2.69 7.38 9.97
N ALA A 80 3.39 8.06 10.87
CA ALA A 80 3.40 9.52 10.94
C ALA A 80 4.01 10.14 9.68
N TYR A 81 5.04 9.53 9.11
CA TYR A 81 5.62 9.98 7.85
C TYR A 81 4.63 9.78 6.69
N THR A 82 4.12 8.56 6.48
CA THR A 82 3.25 8.24 5.35
C THR A 82 1.89 8.97 5.41
N LEU A 83 1.34 9.16 6.62
CA LEU A 83 0.02 9.76 6.84
C LEU A 83 0.09 11.28 7.07
N ASP A 84 1.23 11.93 6.79
CA ASP A 84 1.34 13.39 6.74
C ASP A 84 0.64 13.91 5.45
N SER A 85 -0.69 13.80 5.44
CA SER A 85 -1.56 14.09 4.29
C SER A 85 -2.90 14.69 4.73
N ASP A 86 -3.56 15.41 3.81
CA ASP A 86 -4.89 16.00 4.08
C ASP A 86 -5.98 14.93 4.26
N TYR A 87 -5.78 13.75 3.69
CA TYR A 87 -6.72 12.63 3.76
C TYR A 87 -5.96 11.30 3.68
N ALA A 88 -6.54 10.26 4.29
CA ALA A 88 -5.99 8.91 4.27
C ALA A 88 -7.10 7.87 4.44
N ALA A 89 -7.02 6.77 3.70
CA ALA A 89 -7.94 5.65 3.83
C ALA A 89 -7.18 4.34 4.05
N VAL A 90 -7.80 3.44 4.81
CA VAL A 90 -7.30 2.08 5.01
C VAL A 90 -8.40 1.11 4.57
N ILE A 91 -8.03 0.23 3.65
CA ILE A 91 -8.82 -0.93 3.25
C ILE A 91 -7.99 -2.19 3.50
N ARG A 92 -8.64 -3.28 3.91
CA ARG A 92 -7.96 -4.56 4.21
C ARG A 92 -8.45 -5.64 3.26
N PRO A 93 -7.56 -6.40 2.61
CA PRO A 93 -8.01 -7.43 1.68
C PRO A 93 -8.67 -8.60 2.41
N HIS A 94 -9.70 -9.18 1.80
CA HIS A 94 -10.38 -10.42 2.18
C HIS A 94 -9.52 -11.65 1.87
N LEU A 95 -8.27 -11.62 2.30
CA LEU A 95 -7.31 -12.69 2.14
C LEU A 95 -7.11 -13.43 3.46
N THR A 96 -6.83 -14.72 3.35
CA THR A 96 -6.40 -15.50 4.49
C THR A 96 -5.09 -14.97 5.07
N LYS A 97 -4.78 -15.37 6.29
CA LYS A 97 -3.56 -14.98 6.98
C LYS A 97 -2.30 -15.37 6.20
N ASP A 98 -2.26 -16.56 5.62
CA ASP A 98 -1.13 -17.02 4.81
C ASP A 98 -1.01 -16.26 3.49
N GLU A 99 -2.13 -15.92 2.85
CA GLU A 99 -2.14 -15.11 1.63
C GLU A 99 -1.64 -13.69 1.89
N LYS A 100 -2.04 -13.06 3.01
CA LYS A 100 -1.47 -11.77 3.43
C LYS A 100 0.04 -11.87 3.66
N LEU A 101 0.52 -12.99 4.22
CA LEU A 101 1.94 -13.22 4.42
C LEU A 101 2.70 -13.43 3.10
N ILE A 102 2.09 -14.12 2.12
CA ILE A 102 2.64 -14.25 0.76
C ILE A 102 2.79 -12.85 0.12
N ALA A 103 1.78 -11.99 0.27
CA ALA A 103 1.83 -10.62 -0.25
C ALA A 103 2.97 -9.80 0.38
N LEU A 104 3.11 -9.85 1.71
CA LEU A 104 4.20 -9.19 2.43
C LEU A 104 5.57 -9.70 2.00
N LYS A 105 5.73 -11.03 1.93
CA LYS A 105 6.96 -11.67 1.46
C LYS A 105 7.35 -11.20 0.06
N LYS A 106 6.38 -11.10 -0.86
CA LYS A 106 6.59 -10.54 -2.20
C LYS A 106 7.04 -9.07 -2.12
N ALA A 107 6.34 -8.24 -1.35
CA ALA A 107 6.68 -6.82 -1.17
C ALA A 107 8.12 -6.62 -0.65
N PHE A 108 8.57 -7.46 0.29
CA PHE A 108 9.93 -7.40 0.85
C PHE A 108 11.04 -7.64 -0.18
N THR A 109 10.77 -8.42 -1.25
CA THR A 109 11.74 -8.62 -2.34
C THR A 109 12.04 -7.34 -3.12
N TYR A 110 11.16 -6.33 -3.05
CA TYR A 110 11.32 -5.06 -3.74
C TYR A 110 11.96 -3.97 -2.87
N TYR A 111 12.24 -4.23 -1.59
CA TYR A 111 12.90 -3.26 -0.73
C TYR A 111 14.24 -2.80 -1.31
N GLY A 112 14.47 -1.49 -1.34
CA GLY A 112 15.69 -0.88 -1.90
C GLY A 112 15.71 -0.74 -3.42
N VAL A 113 14.68 -1.20 -4.14
CA VAL A 113 14.54 -0.92 -5.58
C VAL A 113 14.28 0.59 -5.78
N PRO A 114 15.03 1.27 -6.67
CA PRO A 114 14.87 2.71 -6.93
C PRO A 114 13.48 3.10 -7.45
N TYR A 115 13.10 4.37 -7.26
CA TYR A 115 11.83 4.91 -7.73
C TYR A 115 11.84 5.30 -9.20
N ASP A 116 10.69 5.20 -9.88
CA ASP A 116 10.54 5.71 -11.24
C ASP A 116 10.14 7.18 -11.30
N PHE A 117 11.14 8.07 -11.30
CA PHE A 117 10.91 9.50 -11.47
C PHE A 117 10.54 9.93 -12.89
N ASP A 118 10.90 9.13 -13.90
CA ASP A 118 10.70 9.50 -15.31
C ASP A 118 9.32 9.05 -15.81
N PHE A 119 8.56 8.32 -14.99
CA PHE A 119 7.40 7.51 -15.42
C PHE A 119 7.75 6.68 -16.66
N ASP A 120 9.05 6.36 -16.82
CA ASP A 120 9.58 5.56 -17.90
C ASP A 120 9.56 4.09 -17.51
N PHE A 121 8.35 3.58 -17.31
CA PHE A 121 7.98 2.17 -17.27
C PHE A 121 8.47 1.30 -18.49
N VAL A 122 9.47 1.73 -19.29
CA VAL A 122 10.24 0.85 -20.21
C VAL A 122 11.46 0.28 -19.49
N THR A 123 11.98 0.93 -18.44
CA THR A 123 13.06 0.34 -17.63
C THR A 123 12.49 -0.52 -16.50
N ASP A 124 12.72 -1.84 -16.58
CA ASP A 124 12.35 -2.89 -15.61
C ASP A 124 12.90 -2.67 -14.16
N ASN A 125 13.66 -1.59 -13.92
CA ASN A 125 14.40 -1.35 -12.68
C ASN A 125 13.83 -0.23 -11.80
N LYS A 126 12.65 0.30 -12.11
CA LYS A 126 12.04 1.39 -11.34
C LYS A 126 10.55 1.11 -11.12
N MET A 127 10.07 1.24 -9.88
CA MET A 127 8.71 0.82 -9.47
C MET A 127 7.94 1.97 -8.83
N VAL A 128 6.66 2.14 -9.19
CA VAL A 128 5.77 3.14 -8.58
C VAL A 128 4.93 2.58 -7.43
N CYS A 129 4.32 3.46 -6.63
CA CYS A 129 3.63 3.07 -5.39
C CYS A 129 2.50 2.04 -5.58
N SER A 130 1.69 2.18 -6.63
CA SER A 130 0.60 1.24 -6.93
C SER A 130 1.09 -0.04 -7.61
N GLU A 131 2.24 0.00 -8.29
CA GLU A 131 2.86 -1.18 -8.89
C GLU A 131 3.41 -2.12 -7.81
N LEU A 132 3.99 -1.59 -6.74
CA LEU A 132 4.39 -2.38 -5.56
C LEU A 132 3.22 -3.20 -5.01
N LEU A 133 2.06 -2.54 -4.81
CA LEU A 133 0.86 -3.21 -4.31
C LEU A 133 0.30 -4.21 -5.34
N TYR A 134 0.26 -3.84 -6.62
CA TYR A 134 -0.18 -4.73 -7.70
C TYR A 134 0.66 -6.02 -7.72
N LYS A 135 1.99 -5.91 -7.73
CA LYS A 135 2.90 -7.08 -7.76
C LYS A 135 2.84 -7.90 -6.47
N ALA A 136 2.73 -7.24 -5.31
CA ALA A 136 2.59 -7.93 -4.03
C ALA A 136 1.30 -8.77 -3.97
N TYR A 137 0.19 -8.23 -4.48
CA TYR A 137 -1.10 -8.90 -4.46
C TYR A 137 -1.46 -9.67 -5.73
N GLU A 138 -0.61 -9.69 -6.75
CA GLU A 138 -0.90 -10.34 -8.03
C GLU A 138 -1.25 -11.84 -7.84
N PRO A 139 -2.46 -12.27 -8.29
CA PRO A 139 -2.90 -13.66 -8.20
C PRO A 139 -1.93 -14.62 -8.91
N GLN A 140 -1.71 -15.79 -8.33
CA GLN A 140 -0.88 -16.86 -8.91
C GLN A 140 -1.39 -18.22 -8.45
N GLU A 141 -0.83 -19.31 -8.98
CA GLU A 141 -1.22 -20.66 -8.56
C GLU A 141 -1.05 -20.82 -7.04
N GLY A 142 -2.13 -21.20 -6.35
CA GLY A 142 -2.17 -21.35 -4.88
C GLY A 142 -2.26 -20.04 -4.08
N TYR A 143 -2.49 -18.89 -4.72
CA TYR A 143 -2.64 -17.58 -4.07
C TYR A 143 -3.71 -16.76 -4.79
N SER A 144 -4.86 -16.54 -4.14
CA SER A 144 -5.99 -15.85 -4.78
C SER A 144 -5.69 -14.38 -5.07
N GLY A 145 -4.91 -13.72 -4.20
CA GLY A 145 -4.45 -12.36 -4.40
C GLY A 145 -5.57 -11.33 -4.51
N VAL A 146 -5.26 -10.20 -5.15
CA VAL A 146 -6.23 -9.16 -5.49
C VAL A 146 -6.10 -8.85 -6.97
N SER A 147 -7.24 -8.82 -7.66
CA SER A 147 -7.34 -8.44 -9.06
C SER A 147 -7.78 -6.99 -9.18
N TRP A 148 -6.97 -6.17 -9.84
CA TRP A 148 -7.35 -4.81 -10.24
C TRP A 148 -7.37 -4.70 -11.76
N ASP A 149 -8.34 -3.95 -12.27
CA ASP A 149 -8.39 -3.62 -13.69
C ASP A 149 -7.21 -2.72 -14.08
N LEU A 150 -6.43 -3.21 -15.04
CA LEU A 150 -5.37 -2.42 -15.65
C LEU A 150 -5.97 -1.39 -16.61
N THR A 151 -5.50 -0.15 -16.51
CA THR A 151 -5.89 0.94 -17.40
C THR A 151 -4.75 1.30 -18.34
N MET A 152 -5.06 1.57 -19.61
CA MET A 152 -4.07 2.02 -20.58
C MET A 152 -3.80 3.52 -20.40
N THR A 153 -2.61 3.88 -19.94
CA THR A 153 -2.15 5.28 -19.80
C THR A 153 -0.81 5.44 -20.50
N ALA A 154 -0.70 6.44 -21.38
CA ALA A 154 0.54 6.73 -22.13
C ALA A 154 1.16 5.49 -22.82
N GLY A 155 0.32 4.56 -23.32
CA GLY A 155 0.76 3.35 -24.02
C GLY A 155 1.16 2.18 -23.12
N ARG A 156 0.90 2.23 -21.81
CA ARG A 156 1.18 1.14 -20.88
C ARG A 156 -0.01 0.83 -19.96
N PHE A 157 -0.09 -0.42 -19.52
CA PHE A 157 -1.09 -0.88 -18.56
C PHE A 157 -0.65 -0.53 -17.14
N VAL A 158 -1.45 0.24 -16.42
CA VAL A 158 -1.18 0.68 -15.05
C VAL A 158 -2.40 0.50 -14.17
N VAL A 159 -2.15 0.21 -12.88
CA VAL A 159 -3.12 0.41 -11.81
C VAL A 159 -2.74 1.70 -11.09
N THR A 160 -3.68 2.61 -10.90
CA THR A 160 -3.48 3.82 -10.08
C THR A 160 -4.12 3.65 -8.71
N PRO A 161 -3.68 4.38 -7.66
CA PRO A 161 -4.38 4.37 -6.37
C PRO A 161 -5.87 4.74 -6.51
N ASN A 162 -6.18 5.67 -7.42
CA ASN A 162 -7.57 6.04 -7.70
C ASN A 162 -8.38 4.90 -8.35
N ASN A 163 -7.75 4.05 -9.17
CA ASN A 163 -8.40 2.84 -9.70
C ASN A 163 -8.65 1.80 -8.60
N MET A 164 -7.76 1.67 -7.62
CA MET A 164 -7.97 0.77 -6.49
C MET A 164 -9.21 1.16 -5.69
N VAL A 165 -9.40 2.46 -5.41
CA VAL A 165 -10.60 2.96 -4.72
C VAL A 165 -11.86 2.86 -5.59
N LYS A 166 -11.74 3.08 -6.90
CA LYS A 166 -12.85 2.83 -7.84
C LYS A 166 -13.29 1.36 -7.82
N ASN A 167 -12.35 0.42 -7.86
CA ASN A 167 -12.64 -1.01 -7.80
C ASN A 167 -13.29 -1.40 -6.46
N PHE A 168 -12.82 -0.82 -5.34
CA PHE A 168 -13.46 -0.96 -4.04
C PHE A 168 -14.93 -0.53 -4.09
N ASP A 169 -15.24 0.67 -4.60
CA ASP A 169 -16.62 1.17 -4.69
C ASP A 169 -17.50 0.28 -5.57
N GLN A 170 -17.00 -0.10 -6.76
CA GLN A 170 -17.76 -0.90 -7.73
C GLN A 170 -18.12 -2.31 -7.23
N THR A 171 -17.32 -2.86 -6.32
CA THR A 171 -17.53 -4.21 -5.75
C THR A 171 -18.07 -4.17 -4.33
N PHE A 172 -18.29 -2.97 -3.75
CA PHE A 172 -18.70 -2.83 -2.36
C PHE A 172 -20.07 -3.49 -2.10
N GLY A 173 -20.11 -4.37 -1.10
CA GLY A 173 -21.32 -5.09 -0.71
C GLY A 173 -21.75 -6.21 -1.67
N THR A 174 -20.95 -6.54 -2.68
CA THR A 174 -21.20 -7.67 -3.59
C THR A 174 -20.32 -8.88 -3.22
N ASN A 175 -20.61 -10.05 -3.81
CA ASN A 175 -19.76 -11.23 -3.66
C ASN A 175 -18.39 -11.09 -4.34
N GLU A 176 -18.17 -10.03 -5.11
CA GLU A 176 -16.90 -9.71 -5.77
C GLU A 176 -16.02 -8.79 -4.91
N SER A 177 -16.49 -8.39 -3.71
CA SER A 177 -15.75 -7.52 -2.79
C SER A 177 -14.45 -8.19 -2.33
N GLN A 178 -13.32 -7.59 -2.71
CA GLN A 178 -11.98 -8.08 -2.35
C GLN A 178 -11.44 -7.42 -1.06
N PHE A 179 -12.14 -6.42 -0.52
CA PHE A 179 -11.66 -5.57 0.55
C PHE A 179 -12.76 -5.21 1.55
N GLU A 180 -12.40 -5.17 2.82
CA GLU A 180 -13.19 -4.51 3.86
C GLU A 180 -12.71 -3.06 4.05
N PHE A 181 -13.66 -2.19 4.37
CA PHE A 181 -13.38 -0.84 4.86
C PHE A 181 -12.86 -0.89 6.29
N VAL A 182 -11.77 -0.18 6.58
CA VAL A 182 -11.24 -0.06 7.94
C VAL A 182 -11.47 1.35 8.48
N LEU A 183 -10.99 2.37 7.77
CA LEU A 183 -11.20 3.78 8.12
C LEU A 183 -10.98 4.69 6.92
N PHE A 184 -11.58 5.87 6.99
CA PHE A 184 -11.27 7.00 6.13
C PHE A 184 -11.18 8.27 6.99
N LEU A 185 -10.03 8.93 6.92
CA LEU A 185 -9.80 10.27 7.43
C LEU A 185 -9.93 11.25 6.27
N ASP A 186 -10.93 12.12 6.34
CA ASP A 186 -11.17 13.14 5.32
C ASP A 186 -10.85 14.52 5.89
N GLY A 187 -10.00 15.27 5.17
CA GLY A 187 -9.63 16.63 5.52
C GLY A 187 -10.63 17.63 4.96
N LEU A 188 -11.06 18.60 5.78
CA LEU A 188 -11.89 19.70 5.32
C LEU A 188 -10.98 20.84 4.83
N GLY A 189 -11.01 21.11 3.52
CA GLY A 189 -10.26 22.23 2.93
C GLY A 189 -10.53 23.55 3.66
N GLY A 190 -9.47 24.23 4.10
CA GLY A 190 -9.56 25.51 4.81
C GLY A 190 -9.79 25.41 6.32
N MET A 191 -9.98 24.21 6.88
CA MET A 191 -9.96 23.97 8.33
C MET A 191 -8.80 23.02 8.67
N ASN A 192 -7.98 23.36 9.67
CA ASN A 192 -6.90 22.48 10.15
C ASN A 192 -7.47 21.30 10.96
N LYS A 193 -8.37 20.52 10.36
CA LYS A 193 -9.13 19.41 10.97
C LYS A 193 -9.41 18.33 9.92
N ALA A 194 -9.27 17.08 10.35
CA ALA A 194 -9.76 15.90 9.66
C ALA A 194 -10.78 15.17 10.54
N TYR A 195 -11.66 14.39 9.93
CA TYR A 195 -12.67 13.59 10.64
C TYR A 195 -12.68 12.16 10.09
N PHE A 196 -13.07 11.21 10.96
CA PHE A 196 -13.39 9.86 10.52
C PHE A 196 -14.72 9.93 9.75
N ALA A 197 -14.64 9.70 8.45
CA ALA A 197 -15.77 9.69 7.53
C ALA A 197 -16.28 8.26 7.34
N GLU A 198 -17.52 8.15 6.87
CA GLU A 198 -18.17 6.85 6.67
C GLU A 198 -17.72 6.21 5.35
N VAL A 199 -18.02 4.92 5.19
CA VAL A 199 -17.66 4.18 3.97
C VAL A 199 -18.34 4.77 2.73
N GLU A 200 -19.55 5.32 2.87
CA GLU A 200 -20.26 6.01 1.81
C GLU A 200 -19.47 7.22 1.29
N ASP A 201 -18.86 8.00 2.17
CA ASP A 201 -18.04 9.16 1.79
C ASP A 201 -16.78 8.71 1.05
N PHE A 202 -16.11 7.67 1.57
CA PHE A 202 -14.91 7.09 0.95
C PHE A 202 -15.19 6.61 -0.47
N ARG A 203 -16.32 5.94 -0.70
CA ARG A 203 -16.70 5.39 -2.01
C ARG A 203 -16.91 6.44 -3.09
N GLU A 204 -17.20 7.69 -2.72
CA GLU A 204 -17.35 8.80 -3.67
C GLU A 204 -16.00 9.50 -3.96
N THR A 205 -14.95 9.25 -3.17
CA THR A 205 -13.67 9.98 -3.28
C THR A 205 -12.96 9.79 -4.61
N TRP A 206 -13.04 8.61 -5.24
CA TRP A 206 -12.35 8.35 -6.52
C TRP A 206 -12.89 9.22 -7.67
N LYS A 207 -14.07 9.83 -7.50
CA LYS A 207 -14.73 10.75 -8.44
C LYS A 207 -14.33 12.21 -8.17
N ARG A 208 -13.72 12.52 -7.02
CA ARG A 208 -13.28 13.88 -6.66
C ARG A 208 -12.16 14.34 -7.61
N SER A 209 -12.13 15.63 -7.89
CA SER A 209 -11.05 16.23 -8.66
C SER A 209 -9.76 16.25 -7.84
N LYS A 210 -8.61 16.06 -8.49
CA LYS A 210 -7.28 16.27 -7.89
C LYS A 210 -7.13 17.69 -7.28
N TRP A 211 -7.90 18.65 -7.78
CA TRP A 211 -7.90 20.05 -7.35
C TRP A 211 -9.09 20.42 -6.46
N SER A 212 -9.84 19.44 -5.94
CA SER A 212 -10.95 19.71 -5.02
C SER A 212 -10.43 20.12 -3.63
N ILE A 213 -9.86 21.33 -3.55
CA ILE A 213 -9.52 22.01 -2.28
C ILE A 213 -10.76 22.73 -1.71
N ALA A 214 -11.91 22.67 -2.38
CA ALA A 214 -13.13 23.31 -1.94
C ALA A 214 -14.29 22.29 -1.94
N GLN A 215 -14.60 21.75 -0.77
CA GLN A 215 -15.98 21.47 -0.43
C GLN A 215 -16.36 22.50 0.63
N GLU A 216 -17.27 23.41 0.26
CA GLU A 216 -17.93 24.34 1.18
C GLU A 216 -18.74 23.60 2.25
#